data_AF-A0A4Y2MH17-F1
#
_entry.id   AF-A0A4Y2MH17-F1
#
_cell.length_a   1.000
_cell.length_b   1.000
_cell.length_c   1.000
_cell.angle_alpha   90.00
_cell.angle_beta   90.00
_cell.angle_gamma   90.00
#
_symmetry.space_group_name_H-M   'P 1'
#
loop_
_entity.id
_entity.type
_entity.pdbx_description
1 polymer ?
#
loop_
_entity_poly.entity_id
_entity_poly.type
_entity_poly.pdbx_seq_one_letter_code
_entity_poly.pdbx_strand_id
1 'polypeptide(L)'
;MKDAATVKDKKSKQEVEKSKIRRWILKSVSETTPQTAVTLYAMKKFLDSKQSGLSNNPETKLVIKRLTESGHLVKIDGKFANGKNTPKDKQPPAQKRKSGS
;
A
#
# COMPACT_ATOMS: atom_id res chain seq x y z
N MET A 1 7.43 19.47 -27.44
CA MET A 1 6.20 18.74 -27.04
C MET A 1 6.56 17.26 -26.98
N LYS A 2 6.20 16.51 -25.92
CA LYS A 2 6.43 15.06 -25.87
C LYS A 2 5.27 14.35 -26.58
N ASP A 3 5.56 13.46 -27.52
CA ASP A 3 4.56 12.78 -28.34
C ASP A 3 3.56 11.99 -27.47
N ALA A 4 2.28 12.03 -27.87
CA ALA A 4 1.19 11.36 -27.14
C ALA A 4 1.42 9.84 -26.98
N ALA A 5 2.15 9.22 -27.92
CA ALA A 5 2.52 7.82 -27.87
C ALA A 5 3.51 7.50 -26.73
N THR A 6 4.53 8.34 -26.51
CA THR A 6 5.52 8.13 -25.43
C THR A 6 4.93 8.39 -24.05
N VAL A 7 3.87 9.21 -23.94
CA VAL A 7 3.17 9.46 -22.67
C VAL A 7 2.29 8.27 -22.28
N LYS A 8 1.59 7.63 -23.23
CA LYS A 8 0.79 6.42 -22.98
C LYS A 8 1.66 5.24 -22.51
N ASP A 9 2.80 5.02 -23.16
CA ASP A 9 3.71 3.91 -22.84
C ASP A 9 4.37 4.05 -21.45
N LYS A 10 4.68 5.29 -21.04
CA LYS A 10 5.18 5.56 -19.68
C LYS A 10 4.11 5.37 -18.62
N LYS A 11 2.86 5.75 -18.91
CA LYS A 11 1.74 5.60 -17.97
C LYS A 11 1.41 4.13 -17.71
N SER A 12 1.42 3.29 -18.75
CA SER A 12 1.15 1.85 -18.61
C SER A 12 2.25 1.16 -17.78
N LYS A 13 3.52 1.45 -18.04
CA LYS A 13 4.65 0.93 -17.23
C LYS A 13 4.53 1.32 -15.75
N GLN A 14 4.16 2.58 -15.51
CA GLN A 14 3.98 3.10 -14.15
C GLN A 14 2.82 2.40 -13.40
N GLU A 15 1.73 2.12 -14.10
CA GLU A 15 0.57 1.42 -13.51
C GLU A 15 0.88 -0.04 -13.19
N VAL A 16 1.67 -0.71 -14.04
CA VAL A 16 2.16 -2.07 -13.81
C VAL A 16 3.03 -2.13 -12.55
N GLU A 17 3.98 -1.21 -12.40
CA GLU A 17 4.85 -1.14 -11.21
C GLU A 17 4.03 -0.89 -9.94
N LYS A 18 3.10 0.08 -9.94
CA LYS A 18 2.18 0.32 -8.81
C LYS A 18 1.38 -0.91 -8.43
N SER A 19 0.91 -1.67 -9.42
CA SER A 19 0.13 -2.89 -9.21
C SER A 19 0.96 -4.00 -8.58
N LYS A 20 2.22 -4.17 -9.00
CA LYS A 20 3.17 -5.10 -8.38
C LYS A 20 3.46 -4.72 -6.92
N ILE A 21 3.78 -3.44 -6.69
CA ILE A 21 4.06 -2.90 -5.36
C ILE A 21 2.85 -3.11 -4.44
N ARG A 22 1.64 -2.79 -4.91
CA ARG A 22 0.38 -3.02 -4.19
C ARG A 22 0.23 -4.48 -3.78
N ARG A 23 0.48 -5.41 -4.71
CA ARG A 23 0.37 -6.85 -4.44
C ARG A 23 1.35 -7.30 -3.36
N TRP A 24 2.60 -6.87 -3.42
CA TRP A 24 3.61 -7.25 -2.42
C TRP A 24 3.33 -6.63 -1.04
N ILE A 25 2.90 -5.38 -0.97
CA ILE A 25 2.49 -4.75 0.30
C ILE A 25 1.36 -5.54 0.95
N LEU A 26 0.30 -5.85 0.21
CA LEU A 26 -0.83 -6.61 0.75
C LEU A 26 -0.42 -8.03 1.18
N LYS A 27 0.48 -8.68 0.43
CA LYS A 27 1.03 -9.98 0.80
C LYS A 27 1.81 -9.91 2.12
N SER A 28 2.62 -8.85 2.31
CA SER A 28 3.43 -8.66 3.52
C SER A 28 2.62 -8.58 4.82
N VAL A 29 1.37 -8.10 4.73
CA VAL A 29 0.45 -7.99 5.89
C VAL A 29 -0.59 -9.12 5.94
N SER A 30 -0.60 -10.01 4.96
CA SER A 30 -1.52 -11.17 4.90
C SER A 30 -0.86 -12.47 5.33
N GLU A 31 0.46 -12.59 5.15
CA GLU A 31 1.23 -13.75 5.64
C GLU A 31 1.41 -13.74 7.17
N THR A 32 1.10 -12.64 7.82
CA THR A 32 1.15 -12.53 9.28
C THR A 32 -0.19 -12.96 9.88
N THR A 33 -0.14 -13.60 11.04
CA THR A 33 -1.35 -14.00 11.78
C THR A 33 -2.31 -12.82 11.90
N PRO A 34 -3.64 -13.04 11.97
CA PRO A 34 -4.65 -11.97 11.92
C PRO A 34 -4.45 -10.83 12.94
N GLN A 35 -3.71 -11.08 14.02
CA GLN A 35 -3.41 -10.14 15.09
C GLN A 35 -2.08 -9.40 14.93
N THR A 36 -1.21 -9.83 14.01
CA THR A 36 0.17 -9.32 13.91
C THR A 36 0.25 -8.21 12.88
N ALA A 37 0.26 -6.97 13.37
CA ALA A 37 0.59 -5.80 12.58
C ALA A 37 2.09 -5.76 12.27
N VAL A 38 2.45 -5.37 11.05
CA VAL A 38 3.81 -5.35 10.51
C VAL A 38 4.41 -3.96 10.64
N THR A 39 5.65 -3.86 11.12
CA THR A 39 6.34 -2.56 11.16
C THR A 39 6.63 -2.06 9.74
N LEU A 40 6.68 -0.74 9.55
CA LEU A 40 7.08 -0.16 8.27
C LEU A 40 8.45 -0.68 7.82
N TYR A 41 9.38 -0.89 8.77
CA TYR A 41 10.70 -1.45 8.51
C TYR A 41 10.65 -2.87 7.94
N ALA A 42 9.89 -3.78 8.57
CA ALA A 42 9.74 -5.15 8.09
C ALA A 42 9.10 -5.19 6.69
N MET A 43 8.08 -4.36 6.45
CA MET A 43 7.45 -4.24 5.15
C MET A 43 8.44 -3.72 4.08
N LYS A 44 9.24 -2.69 4.39
CA LYS A 44 10.29 -2.20 3.49
C LYS A 44 11.33 -3.28 3.16
N LYS A 45 11.81 -4.00 4.18
CA LYS A 45 12.78 -5.10 4.01
C LYS A 45 12.22 -6.23 3.14
N PHE A 46 10.93 -6.55 3.28
CA PHE A 46 10.23 -7.51 2.42
C PHE A 46 10.14 -7.01 0.97
N LEU A 47 9.86 -5.73 0.75
CA LEU A 47 9.81 -5.16 -0.60
C LEU A 47 11.17 -5.20 -1.28
N ASP A 48 12.24 -4.84 -0.56
CA ASP A 48 13.61 -4.89 -1.07
C ASP A 48 14.08 -6.32 -1.37
N SER A 49 13.56 -7.33 -0.66
CA SER A 49 13.84 -8.74 -0.98
C SER A 49 13.11 -9.25 -2.23
N LYS A 50 12.05 -8.57 -2.68
CA LYS A 50 11.40 -8.85 -3.97
C LYS A 50 12.07 -8.12 -5.13
N GLN A 51 12.50 -6.89 -4.89
CA GLN A 51 13.19 -6.06 -5.87
C GLN A 51 14.04 -5.02 -5.15
N SER A 52 15.34 -5.00 -5.43
CA SER A 52 16.27 -4.05 -4.81
C SER A 52 15.84 -2.60 -5.08
N GLY A 53 15.88 -1.77 -4.04
CA GLY A 53 15.54 -0.34 -4.12
C GLY A 53 14.04 -0.04 -4.17
N LEU A 54 13.18 -1.06 -4.10
CA LEU A 54 11.73 -0.87 -4.16
C LEU A 54 11.20 -0.10 -2.94
N SER A 55 11.80 -0.28 -1.76
CA SER A 55 11.40 0.46 -0.56
C SER A 55 11.66 1.97 -0.66
N ASN A 56 12.67 2.36 -1.45
CA ASN A 56 13.06 3.75 -1.70
C ASN A 56 12.27 4.39 -2.85
N ASN A 57 11.52 3.60 -3.61
CA ASN A 57 10.72 4.10 -4.72
C ASN A 57 9.60 5.03 -4.20
N PRO A 58 9.44 6.26 -4.74
CA PRO A 58 8.37 7.18 -4.35
C PRO A 58 6.96 6.58 -4.56
N GLU A 59 6.80 5.66 -5.50
CA GLU A 59 5.54 4.95 -5.73
C GLU A 59 5.14 4.06 -4.57
N THR A 60 6.12 3.43 -3.91
CA THR A 60 5.87 2.60 -2.72
C THR A 60 5.21 3.43 -1.63
N LYS A 61 5.73 4.64 -1.36
CA LYS A 61 5.13 5.56 -0.39
C LYS A 61 3.70 5.95 -0.78
N LEU A 62 3.46 6.24 -2.07
CA LEU A 62 2.14 6.59 -2.59
C LEU A 62 1.14 5.43 -2.49
N VAL A 63 1.57 4.20 -2.79
CA VAL A 63 0.73 3.01 -2.70
C VAL A 63 0.35 2.71 -1.25
N ILE A 64 1.29 2.78 -0.30
CA ILE A 64 1.00 2.61 1.13
C ILE A 64 -0.03 3.66 1.60
N LYS A 65 0.16 4.93 1.21
CA LYS A 65 -0.77 6.01 1.56
C LYS A 65 -2.19 5.72 1.02
N ARG A 66 -2.33 5.40 -0.27
CA ARG A 66 -3.63 5.08 -0.89
C ARG A 66 -4.30 3.85 -0.28
N LEU A 67 -3.51 2.82 0.06
CA LEU A 67 -4.04 1.63 0.74
C LEU A 67 -4.54 1.95 2.15
N THR A 68 -3.87 2.88 2.84
CA THR A 68 -4.29 3.36 4.15
C THR A 68 -5.57 4.20 4.06
N GLU A 69 -5.63 5.14 3.11
CA GLU A 69 -6.82 5.99 2.86
C GLU A 69 -8.05 5.17 2.43
N SER A 70 -7.84 4.07 1.70
CA SER A 70 -8.91 3.17 1.27
C SER A 70 -9.26 2.08 2.29
N GLY A 71 -8.60 2.06 3.46
CA GLY A 71 -8.86 1.08 4.52
C GLY A 71 -8.40 -0.35 4.21
N HIS A 72 -7.64 -0.57 3.14
CA HIS A 72 -7.02 -1.88 2.86
C HIS A 72 -5.83 -2.14 3.79
N LEU A 73 -5.17 -1.07 4.22
CA LEU A 73 -4.20 -1.07 5.31
C LEU A 73 -4.73 -0.22 6.44
N VAL A 74 -4.47 -0.66 7.67
CA VAL A 74 -4.78 0.11 8.86
C VAL A 74 -3.50 0.32 9.64
N LYS A 75 -3.27 1.56 10.08
CA LYS A 75 -2.16 1.88 10.96
C LYS A 75 -2.60 1.80 12.41
N ILE A 76 -2.07 0.84 13.16
CA ILE A 76 -2.36 0.59 14.58
C ILE A 76 -1.01 0.66 15.31
N ASP A 77 -0.88 1.55 16.30
CA ASP A 77 0.33 1.69 17.13
C ASP A 77 1.63 1.79 16.31
N GLY A 78 1.59 2.54 15.21
CA GLY A 78 2.76 2.72 14.32
C GLY A 78 3.05 1.55 13.36
N LYS A 79 2.27 0.47 13.42
CA LYS A 79 2.38 -0.74 12.57
C LYS A 79 1.23 -0.80 11.57
N PHE A 80 1.39 -1.60 10.52
CA PHE A 80 0.40 -1.80 9.45
C PHE A 80 -0.22 -3.18 9.53
N ALA A 81 -1.54 -3.25 9.50
CA ALA A 81 -2.29 -4.50 9.43
C ALA A 81 -3.23 -4.51 8.22
N ASN A 82 -3.63 -5.70 7.79
CA ASN A 82 -4.66 -5.86 6.77
C ASN A 82 -6.00 -5.36 7.30
N GLY A 83 -6.59 -4.35 6.67
CA GLY A 83 -7.82 -3.74 7.16
C GLY A 83 -9.05 -4.65 7.16
N LYS A 84 -9.00 -5.77 6.42
CA LYS A 84 -10.06 -6.80 6.48
C LYS A 84 -10.04 -7.61 7.77
N ASN A 85 -8.86 -7.77 8.39
CA ASN A 85 -8.66 -8.65 9.55
C ASN A 85 -8.63 -7.87 10.88
N THR A 86 -8.62 -6.54 10.82
CA THR A 86 -8.60 -5.69 12.01
C THR A 86 -10.02 -5.47 12.55
N PRO A 87 -10.26 -5.64 13.86
CA PRO A 87 -11.51 -5.27 14.49
C PRO A 87 -11.85 -3.80 14.18
N LYS A 88 -13.09 -3.53 13.73
CA LYS A 88 -13.57 -2.16 13.41
C LYS A 88 -13.39 -1.17 14.56
N ASP A 89 -13.36 -1.68 15.80
CA ASP A 89 -13.15 -0.92 17.03
C ASP A 89 -11.74 -0.32 17.16
N LYS A 90 -10.72 -0.98 16.57
CA LYS A 90 -9.32 -0.52 16.58
C LYS A 90 -8.94 0.23 15.31
N GLN A 91 -9.86 0.36 14.35
CA GLN A 91 -9.62 1.23 13.21
C GLN A 91 -9.70 2.68 13.68
N PRO A 92 -8.69 3.54 13.40
CA PRO A 92 -8.89 4.98 13.56
C PRO A 92 -10.14 5.34 12.76
N PRO A 93 -11.03 6.20 13.29
CA PRO A 93 -12.32 6.49 12.68
C PRO A 93 -12.07 6.79 11.22
N ALA A 94 -12.43 5.83 10.36
CA ALA A 94 -12.18 5.93 8.93
C ALA A 94 -12.73 7.29 8.56
N GLN A 95 -11.85 8.20 8.10
CA GLN A 95 -12.23 9.57 7.77
C GLN A 95 -13.51 9.45 6.97
N LYS A 96 -14.64 9.82 7.60
CA LYS A 96 -15.97 9.61 7.06
C LYS A 96 -15.95 10.25 5.69
N ARG A 97 -15.78 9.47 4.63
CA ARG A 97 -16.10 9.93 3.29
C ARG A 97 -17.60 10.11 3.38
N LYS A 98 -18.03 11.38 3.44
CA LYS A 98 -19.41 11.75 3.20
C LYS A 98 -19.78 11.04 1.89
N SER A 99 -20.58 9.99 2.00
CA SER A 99 -21.39 9.53 0.87
C SER A 99 -22.25 10.73 0.51
N GLY A 100 -21.84 11.44 -0.54
CA GLY A 100 -22.67 12.49 -1.13
C GLY A 100 -23.95 11.84 -1.60
N SER A 101 -25.05 12.24 -0.97
CA SER A 101 -26.40 12.06 -1.49
C SER A 101 -26.61 12.94 -2.72
#